data_AF-A0A1Q8BS46-F1
#
_entry.id   AF-A0A1Q8BS46-F1
#
_cell.length_a   1.000
_cell.length_b   1.000
_cell.length_c   1.000
_cell.angle_alpha   90.00
_cell.angle_beta   90.00
_cell.angle_gamma   90.00
#
_symmetry.space_group_name_H-M   'P 1'
#
loop_
_entity.id
_entity.type
_entity.pdbx_description
1 polymer ?
#
loop_
_entity_poly.entity_id
_entity_poly.type
_entity_poly.pdbx_seq_one_letter_code
_entity_poly.pdbx_strand_id
1 'polypeptide(L)'
;ALPAIKSATTTLFTAHSRCGTATTQVTQDIYAGTSTKTAQVSPQGTCTGNDNVSVTSWGTLPASVLAYTCVYYRTGSKTVLSSDVLIDNKVHKWFTTQPAGCTNQFDLESVMVHERGHTAGLEHVAQNSAQTMTPKTPAC
;
A
#
# COMPACT_ATOMS: atom_id res chain seq x y z
N ALA A 1 6.51 -12.22 0.61
CA ALA A 1 5.37 -11.28 0.69
C ALA A 1 5.26 -10.59 2.05
N LEU A 2 4.86 -11.28 3.13
CA LEU A 2 4.63 -10.64 4.44
C LEU A 2 5.81 -9.77 4.95
N PRO A 3 7.08 -10.21 4.88
CA PRO A 3 8.20 -9.35 5.29
C PRO A 3 8.28 -8.02 4.52
N ALA A 4 8.08 -8.04 3.19
CA ALA A 4 8.07 -6.84 2.35
C ALA A 4 6.88 -5.92 2.66
N ILE A 5 5.69 -6.48 2.92
CA ILE A 5 4.50 -5.69 3.31
C ILE A 5 4.73 -4.98 4.65
N LYS A 6 5.36 -5.68 5.62
CA LYS A 6 5.74 -5.09 6.90
C LYS A 6 6.81 -4.01 6.71
N SER A 7 7.86 -4.30 5.94
CA SER A 7 8.92 -3.34 5.60
C SER A 7 8.33 -2.06 5.00
N ALA A 8 7.47 -2.17 3.99
CA ALA A 8 6.81 -1.03 3.36
C ALA A 8 6.00 -0.16 4.34
N THR A 9 5.28 -0.82 5.26
CA THR A 9 4.50 -0.14 6.30
C THR A 9 5.42 0.65 7.22
N THR A 10 6.49 0.01 7.71
CA THR A 10 7.51 0.65 8.53
C THR A 10 8.21 1.79 7.80
N THR A 11 8.62 1.60 6.53
CA THR A 11 9.27 2.63 5.70
C THR A 11 8.46 3.92 5.66
N LEU A 12 7.15 3.81 5.46
CA LEU A 12 6.30 4.99 5.41
C LEU A 12 6.11 5.62 6.80
N PHE A 13 5.65 4.86 7.80
CA PHE A 13 5.25 5.44 9.09
C PHE A 13 6.44 5.87 9.95
N THR A 14 7.64 5.35 9.69
CA THR A 14 8.88 5.88 10.26
C THR A 14 9.42 7.10 9.49
N ALA A 15 8.75 7.52 8.41
CA ALA A 15 9.20 8.55 7.49
C ALA A 15 10.66 8.32 7.06
N HIS A 16 10.99 7.08 6.69
CA HIS A 16 12.36 6.68 6.41
C HIS A 16 12.95 7.53 5.28
N SER A 17 13.98 8.31 5.63
CA SER A 17 14.72 9.13 4.68
C SER A 17 16.14 8.63 4.54
N ARG A 18 16.55 8.32 3.31
CA ARG A 18 17.96 8.02 2.99
C ARG A 18 18.85 9.26 3.06
N CYS A 19 18.26 10.45 3.10
CA CYS A 19 18.97 11.72 3.20
C CYS A 19 19.25 12.14 4.66
N GLY A 20 18.87 11.32 5.66
CA GLY A 20 19.22 11.53 7.06
C GLY A 20 18.37 12.59 7.79
N THR A 21 17.32 13.13 7.17
CA THR A 21 16.40 14.04 7.84
C THR A 21 15.44 13.25 8.72
N ALA A 22 15.57 13.37 10.04
CA ALA A 22 14.61 12.80 10.98
C ALA A 22 13.32 13.63 10.94
N THR A 23 12.19 12.97 10.67
CA THR A 23 10.86 13.60 10.79
C THR A 23 10.22 13.13 12.09
N THR A 24 9.58 14.02 12.83
CA THR A 24 8.87 13.67 14.06
C THR A 24 7.69 12.76 13.75
N GLN A 25 7.66 11.58 14.36
CA GLN A 25 6.59 10.59 14.17
C GLN A 25 5.33 11.00 14.94
N VAL A 26 4.17 10.89 14.30
CA VAL A 26 2.86 11.02 14.97
C VAL A 26 1.96 9.80 14.77
N THR A 27 2.43 8.78 14.05
CA THR A 27 1.64 7.59 13.72
C THR A 27 2.49 6.34 13.90
N GLN A 28 2.00 5.39 14.69
CA GLN A 28 2.62 4.08 14.89
C GLN A 28 1.83 3.02 14.13
N ASP A 29 2.52 2.09 13.48
CA ASP A 29 1.91 0.87 12.94
C ASP A 29 2.18 -0.32 13.85
N ILE A 30 1.17 -1.16 14.05
CA ILE A 30 1.29 -2.42 14.80
C ILE A 30 0.74 -3.53 13.94
N TYR A 31 1.59 -4.50 13.60
CA TYR A 31 1.14 -5.73 12.94
C TYR A 31 0.40 -6.62 13.94
N ALA A 32 -0.92 -6.67 13.82
CA ALA A 32 -1.79 -7.41 14.74
C ALA A 32 -1.84 -8.94 14.48
N GLY A 33 -1.12 -9.45 13.46
CA GLY A 33 -1.10 -10.87 13.10
C GLY A 33 -1.81 -11.17 11.78
N THR A 34 -1.89 -12.46 11.45
CA THR A 34 -2.65 -12.95 10.29
C THR A 34 -4.13 -13.06 10.61
N SER A 35 -4.98 -12.97 9.61
CA SER A 35 -6.44 -13.06 9.76
C SER A 35 -7.05 -13.80 8.56
N THR A 36 -8.25 -14.35 8.74
CA THR A 36 -9.09 -14.88 7.66
C THR A 36 -9.97 -13.81 7.02
N LYS A 37 -10.00 -12.60 7.60
CA LYS A 37 -10.66 -11.43 6.98
C LYS A 37 -9.96 -11.07 5.68
N THR A 38 -10.72 -10.51 4.76
CA THR A 38 -10.22 -9.95 3.50
C THR A 38 -10.44 -8.45 3.50
N ALA A 39 -9.58 -7.72 2.78
CA ALA A 39 -9.74 -6.29 2.56
C ALA A 39 -11.11 -6.02 1.92
N GLN A 40 -11.85 -5.05 2.44
CA GLN A 40 -13.19 -4.66 1.97
C GLN A 40 -13.08 -3.78 0.71
N VAL A 41 -12.48 -4.36 -0.34
CA VAL A 41 -12.28 -3.76 -1.66
C VAL A 41 -12.92 -4.68 -2.71
N SER A 42 -13.72 -4.10 -3.61
CA SER A 42 -14.36 -4.82 -4.70
C SER A 42 -13.37 -5.22 -5.78
N PRO A 43 -13.70 -6.22 -6.63
CA PRO A 43 -12.90 -6.54 -7.81
C PRO A 43 -12.77 -5.40 -8.84
N GLN A 44 -13.55 -4.34 -8.71
CA GLN A 44 -13.51 -3.15 -9.58
C GLN A 44 -12.64 -2.02 -8.99
N GLY A 45 -12.04 -2.22 -7.81
CA GLY A 45 -11.27 -1.17 -7.13
C GLY A 45 -12.17 -0.12 -6.49
N THR A 46 -13.14 -0.57 -5.68
CA THR A 46 -13.99 0.34 -4.89
C THR A 46 -14.12 -0.16 -3.47
N CYS A 47 -14.24 0.76 -2.51
CA CYS A 47 -14.44 0.43 -1.11
C CYS A 47 -15.84 -0.15 -0.86
N THR A 48 -15.93 -1.29 -0.18
CA THR A 48 -17.20 -2.01 0.06
C THR A 48 -17.69 -1.98 1.50
N GLY A 49 -16.84 -1.57 2.44
CA GLY A 49 -17.23 -1.44 3.85
C GLY A 49 -16.06 -1.10 4.75
N ASN A 50 -16.39 -0.78 6.01
CA ASN A 50 -15.43 -0.58 7.09
C ASN A 50 -15.88 -1.33 8.34
N ASP A 51 -15.18 -2.40 8.70
CA ASP A 51 -15.40 -3.18 9.93
C ASP A 51 -14.50 -2.74 11.10
N ASN A 52 -13.84 -1.58 10.95
CA ASN A 52 -12.84 -1.00 11.86
C ASN A 52 -11.59 -1.85 12.06
N VAL A 53 -11.27 -2.74 11.11
CA VAL A 53 -10.02 -3.49 11.07
C VAL A 53 -9.25 -3.08 9.81
N SER A 54 -7.94 -2.94 9.93
CA SER A 54 -7.07 -2.73 8.77
C SER A 54 -6.58 -4.08 8.25
N VAL A 55 -6.97 -4.46 7.03
CA VAL A 55 -6.57 -5.73 6.42
C VAL A 55 -5.81 -5.48 5.12
N THR A 56 -4.65 -6.13 4.97
CA THR A 56 -4.00 -6.26 3.66
C THR A 56 -4.19 -7.69 3.16
N SER A 57 -4.82 -7.85 2.00
CA SER A 57 -5.08 -9.16 1.41
C SER A 57 -4.82 -9.19 -0.09
N TRP A 58 -4.88 -10.38 -0.66
CA TRP A 58 -4.72 -10.60 -2.10
C TRP A 58 -6.07 -10.89 -2.75
N GLY A 59 -6.29 -10.39 -3.95
CA GLY A 59 -7.53 -10.64 -4.68
C GLY A 59 -7.46 -10.23 -6.14
N THR A 60 -8.62 -10.08 -6.75
CA THR A 60 -8.74 -9.66 -8.16
C THR A 60 -8.92 -8.16 -8.20
N LEU A 61 -8.21 -7.48 -9.10
CA LEU A 61 -8.42 -6.07 -9.44
C LEU A 61 -8.45 -5.89 -10.96
N PRO A 62 -8.89 -4.73 -11.48
CA PRO A 62 -8.79 -4.42 -12.89
C PRO A 62 -7.34 -4.50 -13.37
N ALA A 63 -7.12 -4.89 -14.62
CA ALA A 63 -5.76 -5.12 -15.14
C ALA A 63 -4.85 -3.89 -15.17
N SER A 64 -5.40 -2.70 -14.98
CA SER A 64 -4.64 -1.44 -14.86
C SER A 64 -4.29 -1.08 -13.41
N VAL A 65 -4.65 -1.90 -12.42
CA VAL A 65 -4.52 -1.60 -10.99
C VAL A 65 -3.70 -2.68 -10.30
N LEU A 66 -2.55 -2.29 -9.74
CA LEU A 66 -1.64 -3.19 -9.02
C LEU A 66 -2.14 -3.53 -7.62
N ALA A 67 -2.57 -2.50 -6.90
CA ALA A 67 -3.16 -2.58 -5.59
C ALA A 67 -4.14 -1.41 -5.41
N TYR A 68 -4.98 -1.48 -4.38
CA TYR A 68 -5.95 -0.45 -4.09
C TYR A 68 -6.14 -0.30 -2.58
N THR A 69 -6.08 0.94 -2.10
CA THR A 69 -6.26 1.29 -0.70
C THR A 69 -7.59 1.98 -0.45
N CYS A 70 -8.35 1.47 0.51
CA CYS A 70 -9.48 2.14 1.12
C CYS A 70 -9.05 2.64 2.50
N VAL A 71 -9.17 3.94 2.74
CA VAL A 71 -8.87 4.56 4.03
C VAL A 71 -10.13 5.17 4.62
N TYR A 72 -10.37 4.88 5.90
CA TYR A 72 -11.48 5.45 6.65
C TYR A 72 -10.94 6.31 7.77
N TYR A 73 -11.39 7.55 7.85
CA TYR A 73 -10.86 8.53 8.79
C TYR A 73 -11.94 9.48 9.29
N ARG A 74 -11.72 10.06 10.47
CA ARG A 74 -12.53 11.16 11.00
C ARG A 74 -11.93 12.48 10.53
N THR A 75 -12.68 13.24 9.74
CA THR A 75 -12.28 14.57 9.26
C THR A 75 -12.02 15.54 10.40
N GLY A 76 -12.92 15.59 11.40
CA GLY A 76 -12.82 16.54 12.52
C GLY A 76 -11.59 16.33 13.42
N SER A 77 -11.20 15.09 13.67
CA SER A 77 -10.03 14.76 14.50
C SER A 77 -8.77 14.43 13.69
N LYS A 78 -8.86 14.42 12.35
CA LYS A 78 -7.79 14.03 11.43
C LYS A 78 -7.17 12.68 11.78
N THR A 79 -8.01 11.72 12.17
CA THR A 79 -7.57 10.41 12.66
C THR A 79 -7.99 9.31 11.71
N VAL A 80 -7.02 8.50 11.27
CA VAL A 80 -7.27 7.25 10.54
C VAL A 80 -7.88 6.22 11.50
N LEU A 81 -9.00 5.63 11.10
CA LEU A 81 -9.70 4.59 11.86
C LEU A 81 -9.23 3.20 11.44
N SER A 82 -9.16 2.99 10.14
CA SER A 82 -8.80 1.72 9.51
C SER A 82 -8.39 1.98 8.07
N SER A 83 -7.65 1.03 7.49
CA SER A 83 -7.39 1.02 6.06
C SER A 83 -7.28 -0.41 5.54
N ASP A 84 -7.94 -0.67 4.44
CA ASP A 84 -7.87 -1.92 3.72
C ASP A 84 -7.06 -1.78 2.45
N VAL A 85 -6.21 -2.76 2.17
CA VAL A 85 -5.42 -2.82 0.94
C VAL A 85 -5.63 -4.16 0.25
N LEU A 86 -6.10 -4.12 -0.99
CA LEU A 86 -6.19 -5.29 -1.85
C LEU A 86 -5.05 -5.25 -2.87
N ILE A 87 -4.27 -6.32 -2.94
CA ILE A 87 -3.18 -6.49 -3.91
C ILE A 87 -3.65 -7.46 -4.98
N ASP A 88 -3.48 -7.13 -6.26
CA ASP A 88 -3.85 -8.03 -7.34
C ASP A 88 -3.00 -9.31 -7.31
N ASN A 89 -3.64 -10.47 -7.51
CA ASN A 89 -2.95 -11.75 -7.71
C ASN A 89 -3.41 -12.51 -8.95
N LYS A 90 -4.10 -11.84 -9.89
CA LYS A 90 -4.66 -12.49 -11.08
C LYS A 90 -3.85 -12.23 -12.32
N VAL A 91 -3.44 -10.98 -12.55
CA VAL A 91 -2.77 -10.60 -13.80
C VAL A 91 -1.36 -10.09 -13.56
N HIS A 92 -1.09 -9.49 -12.40
CA HIS A 92 0.21 -8.94 -12.06
C HIS A 92 1.11 -9.97 -11.38
N LYS A 93 2.41 -9.88 -11.70
CA LYS A 93 3.46 -10.69 -11.11
C LYS A 93 4.29 -9.84 -10.16
N TRP A 94 4.75 -10.44 -9.08
CA TRP A 94 5.36 -9.71 -7.97
C TRP A 94 6.71 -10.30 -7.61
N PHE A 95 7.66 -9.43 -7.24
CA PHE A 95 8.89 -9.82 -6.57
C PHE A 95 9.07 -9.03 -5.27
N THR A 96 9.86 -9.59 -4.35
CA THR A 96 10.33 -8.89 -3.13
C THR A 96 11.85 -8.70 -3.12
N THR A 97 12.52 -9.25 -4.11
CA THR A 97 13.94 -9.04 -4.41
C THR A 97 14.04 -9.15 -5.91
N GLN A 98 14.61 -8.13 -6.57
CA GLN A 98 14.62 -8.07 -8.02
C GLN A 98 15.37 -9.27 -8.60
N PRO A 99 14.70 -10.16 -9.38
CA PRO A 99 15.37 -11.27 -10.03
C PRO A 99 16.30 -10.79 -11.15
N ALA A 100 17.35 -11.57 -11.44
CA ALA A 100 18.15 -11.36 -12.64
C ALA A 100 17.27 -11.56 -13.89
N GLY A 101 17.35 -10.66 -14.86
CA GLY A 101 16.49 -10.71 -16.05
C GLY A 101 15.01 -10.46 -15.76
N CYS A 102 14.71 -9.67 -14.73
CA CYS A 102 13.36 -9.22 -14.38
C CYS A 102 12.60 -8.74 -15.64
N THR A 103 11.39 -9.26 -15.85
CA THR A 103 10.54 -8.94 -17.02
C THR A 103 9.06 -9.05 -16.65
N ASN A 104 8.34 -7.97 -16.86
CA ASN A 104 6.93 -7.75 -16.54
C ASN A 104 6.55 -8.16 -15.10
N GLN A 105 7.30 -7.68 -14.11
CA GLN A 105 7.02 -7.89 -12.68
C GLN A 105 7.15 -6.60 -11.88
N PHE A 106 6.43 -6.51 -10.76
CA PHE A 106 6.37 -5.33 -9.91
C PHE A 106 7.03 -5.60 -8.56
N ASP A 107 7.75 -4.60 -8.05
CA ASP A 107 8.32 -4.64 -6.71
C ASP A 107 7.20 -4.47 -5.68
N LEU A 108 6.93 -5.52 -4.91
CA LEU A 108 5.84 -5.54 -3.93
C LEU A 108 6.06 -4.50 -2.82
N GLU A 109 7.30 -4.29 -2.39
CA GLU A 109 7.59 -3.33 -1.31
C GLU A 109 7.28 -1.91 -1.77
N SER A 110 7.77 -1.51 -2.95
CA SER A 110 7.54 -0.19 -3.53
C SER A 110 6.05 0.13 -3.72
N VAL A 111 5.28 -0.81 -4.27
CA VAL A 111 3.81 -0.64 -4.40
C VAL A 111 3.16 -0.53 -3.04
N MET A 112 3.56 -1.34 -2.06
CA MET A 112 2.98 -1.25 -0.73
C MET A 112 3.34 0.04 0.01
N VAL A 113 4.50 0.65 -0.24
CA VAL A 113 4.80 1.99 0.32
C VAL A 113 3.84 3.03 -0.27
N HIS A 114 3.54 2.95 -1.57
CA HIS A 114 2.53 3.80 -2.21
C HIS A 114 1.15 3.62 -1.55
N GLU A 115 0.69 2.39 -1.43
CA GLU A 115 -0.62 2.08 -0.81
C GLU A 115 -0.69 2.56 0.64
N ARG A 116 0.38 2.38 1.41
CA ARG A 116 0.44 2.92 2.77
C ARG A 116 0.41 4.44 2.78
N GLY A 117 0.93 5.10 1.74
CA GLY A 117 0.85 6.55 1.59
C GLY A 117 -0.60 7.02 1.61
N HIS A 118 -1.49 6.30 0.92
CA HIS A 118 -2.94 6.53 1.02
C HIS A 118 -3.49 6.28 2.42
N THR A 119 -3.03 5.24 3.13
CA THR A 119 -3.37 5.06 4.56
C THR A 119 -2.98 6.29 5.39
N ALA A 120 -1.83 6.91 5.10
CA ALA A 120 -1.37 8.12 5.79
C ALA A 120 -2.07 9.41 5.31
N GLY A 121 -3.02 9.31 4.38
CA GLY A 121 -3.77 10.45 3.84
C GLY A 121 -3.06 11.20 2.72
N LEU A 122 -2.04 10.61 2.10
CA LEU A 122 -1.41 11.17 0.91
C LEU A 122 -2.25 10.84 -0.33
N GLU A 123 -2.42 11.84 -1.18
CA GLU A 123 -3.00 11.68 -2.50
C GLU A 123 -1.91 11.42 -3.55
N HIS A 124 -2.34 11.06 -4.76
CA HIS A 124 -1.42 10.95 -5.90
C HIS A 124 -0.72 12.26 -6.20
N VAL A 125 0.54 12.15 -6.61
CA VAL A 125 1.26 13.24 -7.29
C VAL A 125 1.12 13.10 -8.81
N ALA A 126 1.77 13.98 -9.57
CA ALA A 126 1.79 13.92 -11.03
C ALA A 126 2.28 12.55 -11.56
N GLN A 127 1.66 12.05 -12.64
CA GLN A 127 1.90 10.71 -13.19
C GLN A 127 3.34 10.46 -13.67
N ASN A 128 4.06 11.52 -14.04
CA ASN A 128 5.45 11.46 -14.52
C ASN A 128 6.47 11.82 -13.42
N SER A 129 6.03 11.87 -12.17
CA SER A 129 6.90 12.11 -11.02
C SER A 129 7.75 10.89 -10.68
N ALA A 130 8.96 11.13 -10.18
CA ALA A 130 9.82 10.10 -9.58
C ALA A 130 9.50 9.82 -8.10
N GLN A 131 8.44 10.42 -7.55
CA GLN A 131 8.04 10.25 -6.15
C GLN A 131 7.14 9.02 -5.96
N THR A 132 7.18 8.43 -4.77
CA THR A 132 6.44 7.21 -4.41
C THR A 132 4.94 7.29 -4.69
N MET A 133 4.30 8.43 -4.47
CA MET A 133 2.86 8.61 -4.68
C MET A 133 2.48 8.83 -6.16
N THR A 134 3.40 8.59 -7.11
CA THR A 134 3.03 8.55 -8.53
C THR A 134 2.05 7.39 -8.76
N PRO A 135 0.92 7.59 -9.46
CA PRO A 135 -0.03 6.52 -9.75
C PRO A 135 0.49 5.50 -10.78
N LYS A 136 1.68 5.72 -11.35
CA LYS A 136 2.26 4.86 -12.38
C LYS A 136 3.59 4.26 -11.90
N THR A 137 3.54 2.99 -11.51
CA THR A 137 4.73 2.20 -11.19
C THR A 137 5.13 1.37 -12.42
N PRO A 138 6.33 1.56 -12.99
CA PRO A 138 6.80 0.72 -14.07
C PRO A 138 7.10 -0.69 -13.55
N ALA A 139 6.81 -1.70 -14.37
CA ALA A 139 7.35 -3.03 -14.16
C ALA A 139 8.86 -3.02 -14.46
N CYS A 140 9.61 -3.90 -13.82
CA CYS A 140 10.75 -4.49 -14.51
C CYS A 140 10.19 -5.39 -15.63
#